data_AF-A0A1F9JZI6-F1
#
_entry.id   AF-A0A1F9JZI6-F1
#
_cell.length_a   1.000
_cell.length_b   1.000
_cell.length_c   1.000
_cell.angle_alpha   90.00
_cell.angle_beta   90.00
_cell.angle_gamma   90.00
#
_symmetry.space_group_name_H-M   'P 1'
#
loop_
_entity.id
_entity.type
_entity.pdbx_description
1 polymer ?
#
loop_
_entity_poly.entity_id
_entity_poly.type
_entity_poly.pdbx_seq_one_letter_code
_entity_poly.pdbx_strand_id
1 'polypeptide(L)'
;MIREHPQTVKNVLKGFVAGLNYGFANSEPTKKIMVKYLKVADPEILDRTYQHYTEITERKPYPNMEGVRYAVEEVAKRVPAAKGKQPEDFINLRFLKELDKEGFFKELSK
;
A
#
# COMPACT_ATOMS: atom_id res chain seq x y z
N MET A 1 -13.38 -14.56 0.57
CA MET A 1 -12.87 -13.51 -0.34
C MET A 1 -11.65 -13.90 -1.19
N ILE A 2 -10.43 -14.06 -0.65
CA ILE A 2 -9.22 -14.30 -1.48
C ILE A 2 -9.31 -15.58 -2.33
N ARG A 3 -9.89 -16.65 -1.77
CA ARG A 3 -10.09 -17.93 -2.47
C ARG A 3 -11.33 -17.91 -3.37
N GLU A 4 -12.41 -17.28 -2.92
CA GLU A 4 -13.72 -17.28 -3.59
C GLU A 4 -13.81 -16.29 -4.75
N HIS A 5 -13.11 -15.15 -4.65
CA HIS A 5 -13.14 -14.06 -5.63
C HIS A 5 -11.73 -13.57 -5.99
N PRO A 6 -10.84 -14.45 -6.49
CA PRO A 6 -9.44 -14.11 -6.71
C PRO A 6 -9.26 -12.99 -7.75
N GLN A 7 -10.10 -12.94 -8.78
CA GLN A 7 -10.04 -11.89 -9.79
C GLN A 7 -10.42 -10.52 -9.22
N THR A 8 -11.44 -10.47 -8.35
CA THR A 8 -11.84 -9.23 -7.68
C THR A 8 -10.71 -8.69 -6.82
N VAL A 9 -10.05 -9.56 -6.03
CA VAL A 9 -8.90 -9.14 -5.21
C VAL A 9 -7.75 -8.64 -6.08
N LYS A 10 -7.43 -9.34 -7.18
CA LYS A 10 -6.41 -8.89 -8.14
C LYS A 10 -6.76 -7.53 -8.75
N ASN A 11 -8.01 -7.29 -9.11
CA ASN A 11 -8.47 -6.03 -9.69
C ASN A 11 -8.43 -4.88 -8.67
N VAL A 12 -8.79 -5.12 -7.41
CA VAL A 12 -8.63 -4.12 -6.33
C VAL A 12 -7.16 -3.75 -6.16
N LEU A 13 -6.27 -4.75 -6.18
CA LEU A 13 -4.83 -4.50 -6.10
C LEU A 13 -4.30 -3.71 -7.30
N LYS A 14 -4.76 -4.03 -8.53
CA LYS A 14 -4.44 -3.24 -9.73
C LYS A 14 -4.87 -1.78 -9.57
N GLY A 15 -6.09 -1.54 -9.11
CA GLY A 15 -6.62 -0.20 -8.87
C GLY A 15 -5.81 0.58 -7.81
N PHE A 16 -5.44 -0.08 -6.71
CA PHE A 16 -4.59 0.51 -5.68
C PHE A 16 -3.23 0.94 -6.23
N VAL A 17 -2.56 0.06 -6.98
CA VAL A 17 -1.25 0.33 -7.58
C VAL A 17 -1.33 1.44 -8.63
N ALA A 18 -2.38 1.45 -9.46
CA ALA A 18 -2.63 2.53 -10.41
C ALA A 18 -2.84 3.87 -9.70
N GLY A 19 -3.54 3.87 -8.55
CA GLY A 19 -3.70 5.04 -7.69
C GLY A 19 -2.38 5.57 -7.12
N LEU A 20 -1.50 4.68 -6.65
CA LEU A 20 -0.16 5.07 -6.19
C LEU A 20 0.64 5.72 -7.32
N ASN A 21 0.67 5.09 -8.50
CA ASN A 21 1.37 5.61 -9.67
C ASN A 21 0.83 6.99 -10.08
N TYR A 22 -0.50 7.15 -10.14
CA TYR A 22 -1.14 8.44 -10.38
C TYR A 22 -0.68 9.49 -9.35
N GLY A 23 -0.65 9.10 -8.07
CA GLY A 23 -0.21 9.95 -6.97
C GLY A 23 1.20 10.48 -7.15
N PHE A 24 2.13 9.64 -7.62
CA PHE A 24 3.52 10.04 -7.88
C PHE A 24 3.68 10.89 -9.14
N ALA A 25 2.90 10.60 -10.19
CA ALA A 25 3.02 11.29 -11.48
C ALA A 25 2.28 12.65 -11.50
N ASN A 26 1.27 12.84 -10.65
CA ASN A 26 0.36 13.99 -10.72
C ASN A 26 0.31 14.77 -9.40
N SER A 27 1.35 15.55 -9.11
CA SER A 27 1.47 16.30 -7.85
C SER A 27 0.27 17.19 -7.54
N GLU A 28 -0.05 18.14 -8.41
CA GLU A 28 -1.12 19.12 -8.15
C GLU A 28 -2.52 18.49 -8.02
N PRO A 29 -2.96 17.58 -8.90
CA PRO A 29 -4.21 16.85 -8.70
C PRO A 29 -4.22 16.03 -7.40
N THR A 30 -3.11 15.39 -7.05
CA THR A 30 -3.00 14.59 -5.82
C THR A 30 -3.11 15.46 -4.58
N LYS A 31 -2.47 16.63 -4.56
CA LYS A 31 -2.63 17.62 -3.49
C LYS A 31 -4.09 18.05 -3.33
N LYS A 32 -4.83 18.31 -4.42
CA LYS A 32 -6.28 18.61 -4.34
C LYS A 32 -7.09 17.47 -3.72
N ILE A 33 -6.74 16.22 -4.02
CA ILE A 33 -7.34 15.03 -3.40
C ILE A 33 -7.01 14.99 -1.90
N MET A 34 -5.76 15.29 -1.52
CA MET A 34 -5.34 15.38 -0.12
C MET A 34 -6.11 16.47 0.64
N VAL A 35 -6.34 17.66 0.06
CA VAL A 35 -7.20 18.69 0.68
C VAL A 35 -8.59 18.12 0.98
N LYS A 36 -9.19 17.43 0.00
CA LYS A 36 -10.55 16.90 0.11
C LYS A 36 -10.67 15.82 1.21
N TYR A 37 -9.73 14.89 1.27
CA TYR A 37 -9.85 13.69 2.11
C TYR A 37 -9.02 13.73 3.39
N LEU A 38 -7.86 14.40 3.40
CA LEU A 38 -7.03 14.59 4.60
C LEU A 38 -7.33 15.90 5.33
N LYS A 39 -8.10 16.80 4.71
CA LYS A 39 -8.47 18.11 5.25
C LYS A 39 -7.27 19.00 5.62
N VAL A 40 -6.17 18.81 4.91
CA VAL A 40 -4.98 19.67 4.97
C VAL A 40 -5.19 20.81 3.98
N ALA A 41 -5.49 22.01 4.49
CA ALA A 41 -5.78 23.19 3.65
C ALA A 41 -4.66 24.24 3.65
N ASP A 42 -3.77 24.19 4.65
CA ASP A 42 -2.60 25.05 4.69
C ASP A 42 -1.61 24.64 3.57
N PRO A 43 -1.16 25.57 2.70
CA PRO A 43 -0.30 25.24 1.57
C PRO A 43 1.04 24.63 1.96
N GLU A 44 1.69 25.11 3.02
CA GLU A 44 2.99 24.59 3.44
C GLU A 44 2.88 23.18 4.00
N ILE A 45 1.85 22.94 4.82
CA ILE A 45 1.57 21.61 5.36
C ILE A 45 1.17 20.65 4.23
N LEU A 46 0.42 21.12 3.22
CA LEU A 46 0.02 20.31 2.07
C LEU A 46 1.23 19.87 1.24
N ASP A 47 2.14 20.80 0.95
CA ASP A 47 3.37 20.50 0.22
C ASP A 47 4.25 19.51 0.97
N ARG A 48 4.44 19.71 2.28
CA ARG A 48 5.19 18.76 3.11
C ARG A 48 4.52 17.39 3.19
N THR A 49 3.18 17.35 3.26
CA THR A 49 2.42 16.10 3.28
C THR A 49 2.61 15.34 1.98
N TYR A 50 2.55 16.02 0.83
CA TYR A 50 2.80 15.42 -0.46
C TYR A 50 4.25 14.91 -0.59
N GLN A 51 5.24 15.72 -0.19
CA GLN A 51 6.66 15.32 -0.19
C GLN A 51 6.86 14.05 0.64
N HIS A 52 6.37 14.05 1.88
CA HIS A 52 6.48 12.90 2.76
C HIS A 52 5.82 11.65 2.18
N TYR A 53 4.60 11.79 1.61
CA TYR A 53 3.92 10.71 0.90
C TYR A 53 4.81 10.11 -0.20
N THR A 54 5.44 10.95 -1.04
CA THR A 54 6.29 10.48 -2.13
C THR A 54 7.62 9.86 -1.68
N GLU A 55 8.16 10.28 -0.53
CA GLU A 55 9.41 9.75 0.01
C GLU A 55 9.24 8.38 0.66
N ILE A 56 8.16 8.17 1.41
CA ILE A 56 7.98 6.94 2.21
C ILE A 56 7.25 5.83 1.47
N THR A 57 6.50 6.18 0.42
CA THR A 57 5.63 5.21 -0.25
C THR A 57 6.39 4.46 -1.33
N GLU A 58 6.52 3.15 -1.15
CA GLU A 58 7.16 2.28 -2.13
C GLU A 58 6.40 2.24 -3.46
N ARG A 59 7.13 2.38 -4.58
CA ARG A 59 6.54 2.31 -5.93
C ARG A 59 5.97 0.93 -6.25
N LYS A 60 6.56 -0.11 -5.68
CA LYS A 60 6.00 -1.46 -5.67
C LYS A 60 5.59 -1.77 -4.23
N PRO A 61 4.29 -1.95 -3.93
CA PRO A 61 3.81 -2.07 -2.56
C PRO A 61 4.03 -3.48 -1.99
N TYR A 62 5.29 -3.93 -1.95
CA TYR A 62 5.67 -5.12 -1.20
C TYR A 62 5.81 -4.77 0.29
N PRO A 63 5.17 -5.51 1.20
CA PRO A 63 5.26 -5.23 2.62
C PRO A 63 6.65 -5.61 3.16
N ASN A 64 7.08 -4.88 4.18
CA ASN A 64 8.24 -5.26 4.98
C ASN A 64 7.84 -6.36 5.97
N MET A 65 8.27 -7.60 5.70
CA MET A 65 7.91 -8.78 6.49
C MET A 65 8.45 -8.73 7.94
N GLU A 66 9.63 -8.13 8.15
CA GLU A 66 10.16 -7.90 9.51
C GLU A 66 9.30 -6.91 10.28
N GLY A 67 8.84 -5.84 9.62
CA GLY A 67 7.89 -4.90 10.20
C GLY A 67 6.58 -5.57 10.62
N VAL A 68 6.06 -6.46 9.79
CA VAL A 68 4.87 -7.27 10.12
C VAL A 68 5.15 -8.18 11.31
N ARG A 69 6.31 -8.84 11.37
CA ARG A 69 6.70 -9.67 12.51
C ARG A 69 6.71 -8.88 13.81
N TYR A 70 7.34 -7.70 13.83
CA TYR A 70 7.33 -6.83 15.02
C TYR A 70 5.92 -6.41 15.43
N ALA A 71 5.05 -6.10 14.47
CA ALA A 71 3.66 -5.76 14.76
C ALA A 71 2.89 -6.95 15.36
N VAL A 72 3.09 -8.17 14.84
CA VAL A 72 2.50 -9.40 15.40
C VAL A 72 2.99 -9.65 16.83
N GLU A 73 4.28 -9.48 17.09
CA GLU A 73 4.87 -9.62 18.43
C GLU A 73 4.31 -8.58 19.41
N GLU A 74 4.12 -7.33 18.97
CA GLU A 74 3.51 -6.28 19.79
C GLU A 74 2.06 -6.62 20.13
N VAL A 75 1.27 -7.07 19.15
CA VAL A 75 -0.11 -7.53 19.37
C VAL A 75 -0.16 -8.72 20.32
N ALA A 76 0.79 -9.65 20.22
CA ALA A 76 0.86 -10.84 21.08
C ALA A 76 1.06 -10.52 22.57
N LYS A 77 1.55 -9.32 22.93
CA LYS A 77 1.64 -8.87 24.32
C LYS A 77 0.26 -8.72 24.98
N ARG A 78 -0.79 -8.49 24.18
CA ARG A 78 -2.16 -8.23 24.66
C ARG A 78 -3.17 -9.27 24.15
N VAL A 79 -2.87 -9.94 23.04
CA VAL A 79 -3.74 -10.94 22.41
C VAL A 79 -3.00 -12.29 22.38
N PRO A 80 -3.26 -13.19 23.34
CA PRO A 80 -2.56 -14.48 23.41
C PRO A 80 -2.65 -15.32 22.13
N ALA A 81 -3.74 -15.20 21.37
CA ALA A 81 -3.94 -15.91 20.11
C ALA A 81 -2.96 -15.50 18.99
N ALA A 82 -2.31 -14.35 19.11
CA ALA A 82 -1.29 -13.89 18.16
C ALA A 82 0.10 -14.46 18.46
N LYS A 83 0.32 -15.08 19.63
CA LYS A 83 1.62 -15.62 20.03
C LYS A 83 2.08 -16.72 19.07
N GLY A 84 3.30 -16.58 18.55
CA GLY A 84 3.91 -17.55 17.64
C GLY A 84 3.39 -17.51 16.19
N LYS A 85 2.41 -16.63 15.88
CA LYS A 85 1.96 -16.42 14.51
C LYS A 85 3.08 -15.80 13.67
N GLN A 86 3.17 -16.22 12.42
CA GLN A 86 4.16 -15.74 11.46
C GLN A 86 3.52 -14.72 10.51
N PRO A 87 4.29 -13.77 9.94
CA PRO A 87 3.78 -12.84 8.94
C PRO A 87 3.02 -13.51 7.79
N GLU A 88 3.44 -14.69 7.36
CA GLU A 88 2.84 -15.48 6.27
C GLU A 88 1.43 -15.97 6.61
N ASP A 89 1.06 -16.05 7.89
CA ASP A 89 -0.30 -16.36 8.32
C ASP A 89 -1.29 -15.24 7.96
N PHE A 90 -0.78 -14.01 7.73
CA PHE A 90 -1.59 -12.81 7.49
C PHE A 90 -1.39 -12.23 6.09
N ILE A 91 -0.24 -12.45 5.47
CA ILE A 91 0.15 -11.80 4.21
C ILE A 91 0.11 -12.80 3.05
N ASN A 92 -0.71 -12.49 2.04
CA ASN A 92 -0.72 -13.22 0.77
C ASN A 92 -0.13 -12.38 -0.36
N LEU A 93 1.07 -12.75 -0.81
CA LEU A 93 1.78 -12.03 -1.87
C LEU A 93 1.47 -12.54 -3.29
N ARG A 94 0.59 -13.53 -3.46
CA ARG A 94 0.36 -14.19 -4.76
C ARG A 94 0.05 -13.17 -5.86
N PHE A 95 -0.93 -12.30 -5.62
CA PHE A 95 -1.39 -11.35 -6.63
C PHE A 95 -0.35 -10.26 -6.93
N LEU A 96 0.39 -9.78 -5.93
CA LEU A 96 1.49 -8.84 -6.14
C LEU A 96 2.58 -9.44 -7.05
N LYS A 97 2.98 -10.68 -6.77
CA LYS A 97 3.97 -11.41 -7.58
C LYS A 97 3.49 -11.67 -9.00
N GLU A 98 2.21 -12.02 -9.18
CA GLU A 98 1.61 -12.18 -10.51
C GLU A 98 1.65 -10.87 -11.31
N LEU A 99 1.25 -9.75 -10.71
CA LEU A 99 1.28 -8.44 -11.38
C LEU A 99 2.70 -8.00 -11.76
N ASP A 100 3.69 -8.26 -10.90
CA ASP A 100 5.09 -7.98 -11.20
C ASP A 100 5.58 -8.81 -12.39
N LYS A 101 5.27 -10.11 -12.38
CA LYS A 101 5.63 -11.05 -13.45
C LYS A 101 4.95 -10.69 -14.78
N GLU A 102 3.71 -10.23 -14.73
CA GLU A 102 2.95 -9.72 -15.88
C GLU A 102 3.51 -8.39 -16.41
N GLY A 103 4.45 -7.74 -15.70
CA GLY A 103 5.04 -6.47 -16.10
C GLY A 103 4.14 -5.26 -15.82
N PHE A 104 3.04 -5.44 -15.09
CA PHE A 104 2.04 -4.39 -14.84
C PHE A 104 2.65 -3.14 -14.19
N PHE A 105 3.55 -3.29 -13.23
CA PHE A 105 4.22 -2.15 -12.58
C PHE A 105 5.09 -1.34 -13.55
N LYS A 106 5.73 -2.02 -14.51
CA LYS A 106 6.54 -1.37 -15.54
C LYS A 106 5.65 -0.63 -16.53
N GLU A 107 4.53 -1.23 -16.92
CA GLU A 107 3.54 -0.62 -17.81
C GLU A 107 3.01 0.71 -17.25
N LEU A 108 2.66 0.74 -15.97
CA LEU A 108 2.19 1.96 -15.30
C LEU A 108 3.26 3.04 -15.16
N SER A 109 4.54 2.68 -15.16
CA SER A 109 5.64 3.63 -14.93
C SER A 109 6.24 4.20 -16.22
N LYS A 110 5.68 3.85 -17.39
CA LYS A 110 6.01 4.47 -18.67
C LYS A 110 5.33 5.82 -18.79
#